data_AF-A0A432QB27-F1
#
_entry.id   AF-A0A432QB27-F1
#
_cell.length_a   1.000
_cell.length_b   1.000
_cell.length_c   1.000
_cell.angle_alpha   90.00
_cell.angle_beta   90.00
_cell.angle_gamma   90.00
#
_symmetry.space_group_name_H-M   'P 1'
#
loop_
_entity.id
_entity.type
_entity.pdbx_description
1 polymer ?
#
loop_
_entity_poly.entity_id
_entity_poly.type
_entity_poly.pdbx_seq_one_letter_code
_entity_poly.pdbx_strand_id
1 'polypeptide(L)'
;MHAYKDAIRRTAGAYVLYPGTETFSCTGFHEIIPGLGAFPVSPSNGGNGLGHLRNFILEVVDHVANRASQREELSFYAYAIHKEKPKGTELHEMIPEMRNGFRAEPPVQTTVLVGYYKSEQQYEWICDKGLYNIRLDSAAGPETINSAVTGARYLLLHGKGKLETGDLWIITGESPAIMDRKALLAEGYPTRPGQEFYMVYQVKQVEQGQFADGKWNIRKFPGYATGRSSARPFTITLSDMMKALVAID
;
A
#
# COMPACT_ATOMS: atom_id res chain seq x y z
N MET A 1 41.23 -14.03 -4.03
CA MET A 1 40.45 -13.61 -5.22
C MET A 1 39.23 -12.86 -4.71
N HIS A 2 39.13 -11.55 -4.94
CA HIS A 2 37.99 -10.74 -4.47
C HIS A 2 36.88 -10.75 -5.54
N ALA A 3 35.71 -11.26 -5.19
CA ALA A 3 34.54 -11.16 -6.05
C ALA A 3 33.82 -9.84 -5.78
N TYR A 4 33.69 -9.01 -6.82
CA TYR A 4 33.28 -7.61 -6.80
C TYR A 4 31.77 -7.38 -6.51
N LYS A 5 31.12 -8.27 -5.74
CA LYS A 5 29.68 -8.16 -5.43
C LYS A 5 29.33 -6.86 -4.73
N ASP A 6 30.22 -6.36 -3.87
CA ASP A 6 29.96 -5.15 -3.08
C ASP A 6 29.80 -3.89 -3.94
N ALA A 7 30.28 -3.90 -5.19
CA ALA A 7 30.15 -2.77 -6.10
C ALA A 7 28.81 -2.73 -6.87
N ILE A 8 28.05 -3.84 -6.91
CA ILE A 8 26.77 -3.89 -7.64
C ILE A 8 25.68 -4.40 -6.68
N ARG A 9 25.12 -3.47 -5.91
CA ARG A 9 23.95 -3.71 -5.05
C ARG A 9 22.82 -4.32 -5.88
N ARG A 10 22.20 -5.40 -5.36
CA ARG A 10 21.05 -6.12 -5.96
C ARG A 10 21.36 -6.96 -7.22
N THR A 11 22.60 -7.40 -7.41
CA THR A 11 22.87 -8.52 -8.32
C THR A 11 22.27 -9.80 -7.77
N ALA A 12 21.66 -10.62 -8.64
CA ALA A 12 21.08 -11.91 -8.25
C ALA A 12 22.17 -12.81 -7.63
N GLY A 13 23.36 -12.83 -8.21
CA GLY A 13 24.56 -13.36 -7.59
C GLY A 13 25.79 -13.23 -8.47
N ALA A 14 26.96 -13.50 -7.92
CA ALA A 14 28.23 -13.59 -8.63
C ALA A 14 28.97 -14.87 -8.22
N TYR A 15 29.38 -15.66 -9.20
CA TYR A 15 29.97 -16.99 -8.98
C TYR A 15 31.31 -17.12 -9.69
N VAL A 16 32.29 -17.73 -9.04
CA VAL A 16 33.61 -17.95 -9.61
C VAL A 16 33.99 -19.42 -9.54
N LEU A 17 34.52 -19.94 -10.64
CA LEU A 17 35.21 -21.23 -10.67
C LEU A 17 36.69 -20.98 -10.38
N TYR A 18 37.29 -21.75 -9.48
CA TYR A 18 38.69 -21.55 -9.10
C TYR A 18 39.43 -22.87 -8.84
N PRO A 19 40.76 -22.92 -9.05
CA PRO A 19 41.56 -24.08 -8.70
C PRO A 19 41.64 -24.22 -7.18
N GLY A 20 41.08 -25.29 -6.62
CA GLY A 20 41.01 -25.49 -5.18
C GLY A 20 40.24 -26.74 -4.78
N THR A 21 40.00 -26.87 -3.48
CA THR A 21 39.33 -28.04 -2.89
C THR A 21 38.12 -27.70 -2.04
N GLU A 22 37.94 -26.43 -1.67
CA GLU A 22 36.87 -25.96 -0.79
C GLU A 22 35.77 -25.27 -1.59
N THR A 23 34.51 -25.42 -1.17
CA THR A 23 33.38 -24.67 -1.73
C THR A 23 33.01 -23.56 -0.78
N PHE A 24 32.72 -22.37 -1.30
CA PHE A 24 32.23 -21.24 -0.50
C PHE A 24 30.93 -20.70 -1.09
N SER A 25 29.90 -20.54 -0.28
CA SER A 25 28.68 -19.83 -0.67
C SER A 25 28.24 -18.91 0.46
N CYS A 26 27.74 -17.74 0.10
CA CYS A 26 27.21 -16.75 1.02
C CYS A 26 25.79 -16.37 0.58
N THR A 27 24.81 -16.79 1.37
CA THR A 27 23.40 -16.43 1.20
C THR A 27 23.20 -15.00 1.69
N GLY A 28 22.82 -14.11 0.77
CA GLY A 28 22.57 -12.70 1.09
C GLY A 28 21.11 -12.41 1.46
N PHE A 29 20.21 -13.33 1.13
CA PHE A 29 18.76 -13.18 1.25
C PHE A 29 18.15 -14.50 1.73
N HIS A 30 16.87 -14.47 2.12
CA HIS A 30 16.11 -15.66 2.52
C HIS A 30 15.68 -16.55 1.33
N GLU A 31 16.31 -16.39 0.16
CA GLU A 31 16.07 -17.18 -1.06
C GLU A 31 17.37 -17.80 -1.60
N ILE A 32 17.22 -18.90 -2.34
CA ILE A 32 18.27 -19.81 -2.83
C ILE A 32 19.13 -19.18 -3.95
N ILE A 33 19.11 -17.86 -4.15
CA ILE A 33 20.19 -17.21 -4.91
C ILE A 33 21.21 -16.64 -3.92
N PRO A 34 22.26 -17.41 -3.56
CA PRO A 34 23.35 -16.87 -2.77
C PRO A 34 24.00 -15.74 -3.55
N GLY A 35 24.03 -14.55 -2.97
CA GLY A 35 24.56 -13.41 -3.72
C GLY A 35 26.03 -13.61 -4.13
N LEU A 36 26.83 -14.41 -3.40
CA LEU A 36 28.21 -14.77 -3.77
C LEU A 36 28.43 -16.28 -3.64
N GLY A 37 29.15 -16.88 -4.60
CA GLY A 37 29.67 -18.24 -4.45
C GLY A 37 30.99 -18.48 -5.18
N ALA A 38 31.74 -19.48 -4.73
CA ALA A 38 32.97 -19.93 -5.33
C ALA A 38 32.99 -21.47 -5.34
N PHE A 39 33.15 -22.05 -6.53
CA PHE A 39 33.13 -23.51 -6.73
C PHE A 39 34.52 -23.99 -7.16
N PRO A 40 35.11 -24.96 -6.42
CA PRO A 40 36.43 -25.46 -6.73
C PRO A 40 36.38 -26.39 -7.95
N VAL A 41 37.33 -26.22 -8.87
CA VAL A 41 37.54 -27.14 -9.99
C VAL A 41 38.99 -27.60 -9.95
N SER A 42 39.22 -28.88 -9.64
CA SER A 42 40.56 -29.49 -9.61
C SER A 42 40.62 -30.79 -10.40
N PRO A 43 41.65 -31.01 -11.24
CA PRO A 43 41.90 -32.29 -11.90
C PRO A 43 42.14 -33.45 -10.92
N SER A 44 42.63 -33.17 -9.71
CA SER A 44 43.07 -34.20 -8.74
C SER A 44 41.96 -34.75 -7.84
N ASN A 45 40.77 -34.13 -7.80
CA ASN A 45 39.69 -34.47 -6.86
C ASN A 45 38.60 -35.39 -7.44
N GLY A 46 38.89 -36.14 -8.51
CA GLY A 46 37.99 -37.16 -9.06
C GLY A 46 36.60 -36.66 -9.52
N GLY A 47 36.43 -35.35 -9.75
CA GLY A 47 35.16 -34.76 -10.23
C GLY A 47 34.21 -34.22 -9.14
N ASN A 48 34.55 -34.29 -7.85
CA ASN A 48 33.65 -33.86 -6.77
C ASN A 48 33.26 -32.36 -6.83
N GLY A 49 34.14 -31.48 -7.30
CA GLY A 49 33.85 -30.05 -7.49
C GLY A 49 32.79 -29.78 -8.57
N LEU A 50 32.73 -30.62 -9.61
CA LEU A 50 31.71 -30.55 -10.66
C LEU A 50 30.34 -31.02 -10.16
N GLY A 51 30.30 -31.93 -9.19
CA GLY A 51 29.06 -32.36 -8.52
C GLY A 51 28.38 -31.22 -7.76
N HIS A 52 29.15 -30.48 -6.96
CA HIS A 52 28.63 -29.29 -6.25
C HIS A 52 28.15 -28.20 -7.22
N LEU A 53 28.91 -27.94 -8.29
CA LEU A 53 28.50 -27.00 -9.32
C LEU A 53 27.21 -27.44 -10.02
N ARG A 54 27.09 -28.73 -10.37
CA ARG A 54 25.87 -29.28 -10.98
C ARG A 54 24.66 -29.10 -10.07
N ASN A 55 24.77 -29.49 -8.80
CA ASN A 55 23.68 -29.38 -7.84
C ASN A 55 23.27 -27.91 -7.67
N PHE A 56 24.25 -27.01 -7.53
CA PHE A 56 24.01 -25.58 -7.49
C PHE A 56 23.27 -25.06 -8.73
N ILE A 57 23.68 -25.45 -9.94
CA ILE A 57 22.98 -25.05 -11.17
C ILE A 57 21.53 -25.55 -11.16
N LEU A 58 21.29 -26.79 -10.72
CA LEU A 58 19.95 -27.36 -10.62
C LEU A 58 19.08 -26.60 -9.61
N GLU A 59 19.64 -26.22 -8.46
CA GLU A 59 18.97 -25.38 -7.46
C GLU A 59 18.62 -23.99 -8.01
N VAL A 60 19.52 -23.38 -8.80
CA VAL A 60 19.24 -22.11 -9.48
C VAL A 60 18.12 -22.26 -10.51
N VAL A 61 18.16 -23.33 -11.32
CA VAL A 61 17.11 -23.59 -12.31
C VAL A 61 15.75 -23.78 -11.63
N ASP A 62 15.69 -24.57 -10.56
CA ASP A 62 14.48 -24.77 -9.77
C ASP A 62 13.96 -23.46 -9.17
N HIS A 63 14.85 -22.67 -8.57
CA HIS A 63 14.49 -21.38 -8.00
C HIS A 63 14.00 -20.37 -9.07
N VAL A 64 14.62 -20.32 -10.25
CA VAL A 64 14.17 -19.45 -11.36
C VAL A 64 12.86 -19.95 -11.96
N ALA A 65 12.64 -21.26 -11.99
CA ALA A 65 11.38 -21.86 -12.41
C ALA A 65 10.25 -21.63 -11.38
N ASN A 66 10.59 -21.40 -10.11
CA ASN A 66 9.63 -21.05 -9.07
C ASN A 66 9.04 -19.65 -9.29
N ARG A 67 7.85 -19.62 -9.89
CA ARG A 67 7.04 -18.42 -10.15
C ARG A 67 6.39 -17.81 -8.90
N ALA A 68 6.55 -18.44 -7.73
CA ALA A 68 6.07 -17.96 -6.43
C ALA A 68 7.22 -17.50 -5.51
N SER A 69 8.39 -17.18 -6.07
CA SER A 69 9.55 -16.65 -5.34
C SER A 69 9.44 -15.14 -5.07
N GLN A 70 10.06 -14.67 -3.98
CA GLN A 70 10.27 -13.25 -3.68
C GLN A 70 11.06 -12.54 -4.80
N ARG A 71 11.98 -13.25 -5.47
CA ARG A 71 12.63 -12.77 -6.69
C ARG A 71 11.63 -12.42 -7.79
N GLU A 72 10.67 -13.30 -8.05
CA GLU A 72 9.65 -13.05 -9.08
C GLU A 72 8.75 -11.89 -8.67
N GLU A 73 8.34 -11.83 -7.40
CA GLU A 73 7.57 -10.72 -6.84
C GLU A 73 8.31 -9.38 -7.03
N LEU A 74 9.60 -9.32 -6.66
CA LEU A 74 10.45 -8.15 -6.84
C LEU A 74 10.60 -7.76 -8.32
N SER A 75 10.82 -8.74 -9.20
CA SER A 75 10.93 -8.54 -10.65
C SER A 75 9.64 -7.95 -11.22
N PHE A 76 8.49 -8.49 -10.84
CA PHE A 76 7.18 -8.00 -11.26
C PHE A 76 6.93 -6.57 -10.79
N TYR A 77 7.18 -6.26 -9.51
CA TYR A 77 6.99 -4.90 -9.00
C TYR A 77 7.96 -3.89 -9.63
N ALA A 78 9.22 -4.28 -9.88
CA ALA A 78 10.16 -3.43 -10.61
C ALA A 78 9.65 -3.11 -12.03
N TYR A 79 9.17 -4.12 -12.76
CA TYR A 79 8.51 -3.91 -14.05
C TYR A 79 7.27 -3.02 -13.91
N ALA A 80 6.38 -3.29 -12.96
CA ALA A 80 5.14 -2.56 -12.76
C ALA A 80 5.36 -1.08 -12.42
N ILE A 81 6.44 -0.75 -11.71
CA ILE A 81 6.84 0.63 -11.36
C ILE A 81 7.47 1.34 -12.56
N HIS A 82 8.30 0.65 -13.34
CA HIS A 82 9.09 1.27 -14.42
C HIS A 82 8.48 1.12 -15.83
N LYS A 83 7.37 0.40 -16.00
CA LYS A 83 6.70 0.22 -17.31
C LYS A 83 6.17 1.52 -17.91
N GLU A 84 5.85 2.50 -17.06
CA GLU A 84 5.35 3.82 -17.47
C GLU A 84 6.37 4.90 -17.10
N LYS A 85 6.38 5.99 -17.88
CA LYS A 85 7.18 7.17 -17.52
C LYS A 85 6.67 7.73 -16.19
N PRO A 86 7.55 8.21 -15.29
CA PRO A 86 7.13 8.86 -14.06
C PRO A 86 6.13 9.98 -14.38
N LYS A 87 4.97 10.00 -13.72
CA LYS A 87 3.92 11.01 -13.92
C LYS A 87 4.29 12.42 -13.41
N GLY A 88 5.58 12.68 -13.15
CA GLY A 88 6.09 13.97 -12.67
C GLY A 88 5.48 14.42 -11.34
N THR A 89 5.03 13.48 -10.51
CA THR A 89 4.46 13.83 -9.19
C THR A 89 5.59 14.00 -8.20
N GLU A 90 5.97 15.25 -7.94
CA GLU A 90 6.85 15.64 -6.86
C GLU A 90 6.02 15.87 -5.60
N LEU A 91 6.44 15.26 -4.50
CA LEU A 91 5.82 15.35 -3.20
C LEU A 91 6.95 15.53 -2.17
N HIS A 92 6.99 16.68 -1.51
CA HIS A 92 8.02 17.06 -0.54
C HIS A 92 7.45 17.40 0.83
N GLU A 93 6.13 17.32 0.95
CA GLU A 93 5.37 17.58 2.16
C GLU A 93 5.58 16.47 3.19
N MET A 94 5.43 16.82 4.47
CA MET A 94 5.56 15.86 5.55
C MET A 94 4.42 14.83 5.51
N ILE A 95 4.80 13.57 5.40
CA ILE A 95 3.91 12.40 5.46
C ILE A 95 4.56 11.30 6.32
N PRO A 96 3.78 10.43 6.99
CA PRO A 96 4.36 9.34 7.77
C PRO A 96 5.04 8.30 6.89
N GLU A 97 6.33 8.03 7.12
CA GLU A 97 7.06 6.93 6.44
C GLU A 97 6.72 5.54 7.02
N MET A 98 6.24 5.52 8.26
CA MET A 98 5.91 4.31 9.02
C MET A 98 4.44 4.34 9.43
N ARG A 99 3.78 3.17 9.39
CA ARG A 99 2.42 2.95 9.91
C ARG A 99 2.42 1.69 10.76
N ASN A 100 1.95 1.79 11.99
CA ASN A 100 1.88 0.67 12.95
C ASN A 100 3.21 -0.10 13.11
N GLY A 101 4.35 0.61 13.05
CA GLY A 101 5.68 -0.01 13.18
C GLY A 101 6.23 -0.65 11.90
N PHE A 102 5.48 -0.61 10.79
CA PHE A 102 5.92 -1.10 9.48
C PHE A 102 6.08 0.04 8.48
N ARG A 103 6.86 -0.20 7.42
CA ARG A 103 6.99 0.76 6.31
C ARG A 103 5.62 1.01 5.68
N ALA A 104 5.25 2.29 5.56
CA ALA A 104 4.00 2.67 4.91
C ALA A 104 4.04 2.34 3.40
N GLU A 105 2.87 2.03 2.84
CA GLU A 105 2.70 1.93 1.39
C GLU A 105 3.08 3.28 0.74
N PRO A 106 3.67 3.29 -0.47
CA PRO A 106 3.95 4.53 -1.19
C PRO A 106 2.68 5.40 -1.35
N PRO A 107 2.78 6.74 -1.33
CA PRO A 107 1.62 7.63 -1.43
C PRO A 107 0.78 7.43 -2.70
N VAL A 108 1.42 7.05 -3.80
CA VAL A 108 0.76 6.75 -5.08
C VAL A 108 -0.02 5.43 -5.09
N GLN A 109 0.24 4.54 -4.12
CA GLN A 109 -0.46 3.27 -3.93
C GLN A 109 -1.42 3.30 -2.75
N THR A 110 -1.26 4.27 -1.85
CA THR A 110 -2.11 4.43 -0.67
C THR A 110 -3.42 5.10 -1.05
N THR A 111 -4.55 4.44 -0.77
CA THR A 111 -5.88 5.00 -1.05
C THR A 111 -6.44 5.82 0.12
N VAL A 112 -7.00 6.98 -0.22
CA VAL A 112 -7.79 7.84 0.67
C VAL A 112 -9.25 7.79 0.22
N LEU A 113 -10.15 7.39 1.11
CA LEU A 113 -11.59 7.51 0.93
C LEU A 113 -12.00 8.95 1.23
N VAL A 114 -12.60 9.64 0.28
CA VAL A 114 -13.21 10.95 0.50
C VAL A 114 -14.66 10.72 0.89
N GLY A 115 -15.00 11.05 2.13
CA GLY A 115 -16.28 10.77 2.74
C GLY A 115 -17.06 12.04 3.09
N TYR A 116 -18.38 11.95 2.98
CA TYR A 116 -19.29 13.03 3.36
C TYR A 116 -20.03 12.70 4.66
N TYR A 117 -20.11 13.68 5.57
CA TYR A 117 -21.04 13.64 6.70
C TYR A 117 -22.17 14.67 6.50
N LYS A 118 -23.41 14.25 6.78
CA LYS A 118 -24.61 15.01 6.42
C LYS A 118 -25.11 15.97 7.48
N SER A 119 -24.69 15.80 8.72
CA SER A 119 -25.11 16.60 9.87
C SER A 119 -24.02 16.60 10.95
N GLU A 120 -24.09 17.59 11.84
CA GLU A 120 -23.24 17.69 13.03
C GLU A 120 -23.38 16.46 13.92
N GLN A 121 -24.61 15.99 14.15
CA GLN A 121 -24.86 14.75 14.90
C GLN A 121 -24.15 13.52 14.30
N GLN A 122 -24.10 13.39 12.95
CA GLN A 122 -23.37 12.30 12.32
C GLN A 122 -21.86 12.46 12.56
N TYR A 123 -21.35 13.68 12.47
CA TYR A 123 -19.95 13.97 12.73
C TYR A 123 -19.57 13.65 14.18
N GLU A 124 -20.37 14.07 15.16
CA GLU A 124 -20.19 13.71 16.57
C GLU A 124 -20.22 12.20 16.80
N TRP A 125 -21.14 11.48 16.13
CA TRP A 125 -21.18 10.01 16.19
C TRP A 125 -19.92 9.37 15.60
N ILE A 126 -19.35 9.92 14.51
CA ILE A 126 -18.08 9.45 13.95
C ILE A 126 -16.95 9.65 14.97
N CYS A 127 -16.89 10.82 15.61
CA CYS A 127 -15.90 11.13 16.62
C CYS A 127 -16.01 10.26 17.88
N ASP A 128 -17.23 10.02 18.39
CA ASP A 128 -17.48 9.23 19.60
C ASP A 128 -17.26 7.74 19.37
N LYS A 129 -17.79 7.19 18.27
CA LYS A 129 -17.73 5.75 18.00
C LYS A 129 -16.46 5.32 17.29
N GLY A 130 -15.77 6.23 16.60
CA GLY A 130 -14.71 5.86 15.68
C GLY A 130 -15.24 5.00 14.53
N LEU A 131 -16.46 5.29 14.05
CA LEU A 131 -17.12 4.57 12.96
C LEU A 131 -17.51 5.53 11.83
N TYR A 132 -17.30 5.13 10.59
CA TYR A 132 -17.77 5.86 9.41
C TYR A 132 -18.54 4.94 8.47
N ASN A 133 -19.70 5.36 7.97
CA ASN A 133 -20.54 4.53 7.12
C ASN A 133 -20.72 5.12 5.70
N ILE A 134 -20.62 4.26 4.70
CA ILE A 134 -21.08 4.53 3.33
C ILE A 134 -22.28 3.66 3.00
N ARG A 135 -23.17 4.19 2.16
CA ARG A 135 -24.39 3.50 1.73
C ARG A 135 -24.06 2.41 0.73
N LEU A 136 -24.68 1.24 0.89
CA LEU A 136 -24.76 0.23 -0.15
C LEU A 136 -26.19 0.27 -0.69
N ASP A 137 -26.37 0.88 -1.85
CA ASP A 137 -27.66 0.86 -2.54
C ASP A 137 -27.89 -0.51 -3.20
N SER A 138 -29.16 -0.85 -3.48
CA SER A 138 -29.50 -2.09 -4.18
C SER A 138 -28.97 -2.13 -5.62
N ALA A 139 -28.48 -1.00 -6.14
CA ALA A 139 -27.78 -0.86 -7.41
C ALA A 139 -26.25 -0.73 -7.23
N ALA A 140 -25.71 -1.06 -6.05
CA ALA A 140 -24.28 -0.96 -5.73
C ALA A 140 -23.48 -1.78 -6.73
N GLY A 141 -22.92 -1.06 -7.70
CA GLY A 141 -22.06 -1.61 -8.74
C GLY A 141 -20.58 -1.57 -8.34
N PRO A 142 -19.69 -1.86 -9.30
CA PRO A 142 -18.24 -1.80 -9.10
C PRO A 142 -17.73 -0.45 -8.57
N GLU A 143 -18.49 0.63 -8.77
CA GLU A 143 -18.13 1.96 -8.27
C GLU A 143 -18.21 2.07 -6.74
N THR A 144 -19.13 1.33 -6.11
CA THR A 144 -19.35 1.37 -4.64
C THR A 144 -18.59 0.26 -3.93
N ILE A 145 -18.33 -0.88 -4.59
CA ILE A 145 -17.62 -2.03 -4.03
C ILE A 145 -16.45 -2.40 -4.96
N ASN A 146 -15.27 -1.87 -4.65
CA ASN A 146 -14.02 -2.21 -5.34
C ASN A 146 -12.85 -2.18 -4.33
N SER A 147 -11.68 -2.66 -4.79
CA SER A 147 -10.47 -2.75 -3.96
C SER A 147 -9.97 -1.41 -3.42
N ALA A 148 -10.21 -0.30 -4.12
CA ALA A 148 -9.80 1.02 -3.63
C ALA A 148 -10.69 1.46 -2.45
N VAL A 149 -12.01 1.21 -2.55
CA VAL A 149 -12.96 1.53 -1.48
C VAL A 149 -12.72 0.62 -0.27
N THR A 150 -12.65 -0.70 -0.46
CA THR A 150 -12.48 -1.65 0.64
C THR A 150 -11.08 -1.63 1.26
N GLY A 151 -10.06 -1.32 0.46
CA GLY A 151 -8.66 -1.24 0.88
C GLY A 151 -8.20 0.16 1.30
N ALA A 152 -9.11 1.13 1.40
CA ALA A 152 -8.78 2.50 1.80
C ALA A 152 -8.04 2.53 3.16
N ARG A 153 -7.00 3.35 3.23
CA ARG A 153 -6.13 3.48 4.41
C ARG A 153 -6.40 4.72 5.24
N TYR A 154 -6.87 5.77 4.57
CA TYR A 154 -7.28 7.01 5.20
C TYR A 154 -8.70 7.37 4.78
N LEU A 155 -9.36 8.14 5.61
CA LEU A 155 -10.65 8.77 5.34
C LEU A 155 -10.48 10.28 5.48
N LEU A 156 -10.78 11.03 4.43
CA LEU A 156 -10.86 12.49 4.48
C LEU A 156 -12.33 12.90 4.50
N LEU A 157 -12.75 13.52 5.59
CA LEU A 157 -14.14 13.92 5.80
C LEU A 157 -14.42 15.35 5.36
N HIS A 158 -15.60 15.54 4.79
CA HIS A 158 -16.13 16.87 4.53
C HIS A 158 -17.65 16.93 4.73
N GLY A 159 -18.13 18.16 4.95
CA GLY A 159 -19.54 18.44 5.18
C GLY A 159 -20.07 19.50 4.23
N LYS A 160 -21.35 19.84 4.40
CA LYS A 160 -22.02 20.87 3.58
C LYS A 160 -21.24 22.19 3.61
N GLY A 161 -20.85 22.68 2.43
CA GLY A 161 -20.13 23.96 2.29
C GLY A 161 -18.65 23.92 2.68
N LYS A 162 -18.14 22.80 3.20
CA LYS A 162 -16.72 22.62 3.51
C LYS A 162 -15.98 22.08 2.28
N LEU A 163 -15.48 22.99 1.46
CA LEU A 163 -14.71 22.67 0.25
C LEU A 163 -13.21 22.49 0.52
N GLU A 164 -12.78 22.90 1.71
CA GLU A 164 -11.42 22.73 2.23
C GLU A 164 -11.52 22.09 3.61
N THR A 165 -10.76 21.03 3.83
CA THR A 165 -10.85 20.23 5.05
C THR A 165 -9.48 19.67 5.44
N GLY A 166 -9.21 19.63 6.73
CA GLY A 166 -8.08 18.89 7.34
C GLY A 166 -8.55 17.71 8.18
N ASP A 167 -9.82 17.34 8.03
CA ASP A 167 -10.51 16.33 8.83
C ASP A 167 -10.14 14.93 8.35
N LEU A 168 -8.91 14.52 8.69
CA LEU A 168 -8.26 13.30 8.22
C LEU A 168 -8.25 12.24 9.31
N TRP A 169 -8.56 11.01 8.90
CA TRP A 169 -8.70 9.85 9.76
C TRP A 169 -7.93 8.68 9.19
N ILE A 170 -7.38 7.85 10.07
CA ILE A 170 -6.79 6.54 9.77
C ILE A 170 -7.90 5.50 9.80
N ILE A 171 -8.00 4.68 8.77
CA ILE A 171 -8.85 3.48 8.80
C ILE A 171 -8.06 2.38 9.51
N THR A 172 -8.55 1.95 10.67
CA THR A 172 -7.81 1.06 11.58
C THR A 172 -8.14 -0.43 11.39
N GLY A 173 -9.32 -0.74 10.83
CA GLY A 173 -9.71 -2.11 10.51
C GLY A 173 -9.01 -2.65 9.25
N GLU A 174 -8.83 -3.98 9.18
CA GLU A 174 -8.29 -4.64 7.99
C GLU A 174 -9.21 -4.52 6.77
N SER A 175 -10.52 -4.47 7.02
CA SER A 175 -11.57 -4.30 6.02
C SER A 175 -12.82 -3.68 6.66
N PRO A 176 -13.69 -3.02 5.87
CA PRO A 176 -14.94 -2.51 6.40
C PRO A 176 -15.96 -3.64 6.66
N ALA A 177 -16.74 -3.50 7.72
CA ALA A 177 -17.85 -4.39 8.04
C ALA A 177 -19.09 -4.04 7.22
N ILE A 178 -19.91 -5.05 6.89
CA ILE A 178 -21.24 -4.84 6.33
C ILE A 178 -22.26 -4.88 7.46
N MET A 179 -22.99 -3.78 7.64
CA MET A 179 -24.05 -3.66 8.64
C MET A 179 -25.38 -3.42 7.94
N ASP A 180 -26.42 -4.11 8.42
CA ASP A 180 -27.79 -3.73 8.07
C ASP A 180 -28.23 -2.49 8.85
N ARG A 181 -29.42 -1.97 8.52
CA ARG A 181 -29.99 -0.80 9.19
C ARG A 181 -30.14 -1.00 10.70
N LYS A 182 -30.48 -2.20 11.16
CA LYS A 182 -30.73 -2.49 12.58
C LYS A 182 -29.42 -2.50 13.35
N ALA A 183 -28.39 -3.15 12.81
CA ALA A 183 -27.05 -3.16 13.38
C ALA A 183 -26.46 -1.75 13.45
N LEU A 184 -26.59 -0.95 12.39
CA LEU A 184 -26.11 0.44 12.41
C LEU A 184 -26.83 1.29 13.47
N LEU A 185 -28.14 1.09 13.65
CA LEU A 185 -28.90 1.76 14.71
C LEU A 185 -28.50 1.29 16.12
N ALA A 186 -28.14 0.00 16.27
CA ALA A 186 -27.64 -0.54 17.53
C ALA A 186 -26.30 0.09 17.96
N GLU A 187 -25.47 0.53 16.99
CA GLU A 187 -24.26 1.32 17.23
C GLU A 187 -24.53 2.80 17.58
N GLY A 188 -25.80 3.17 17.80
CA GLY A 188 -26.20 4.53 18.21
C GLY A 188 -26.21 5.54 17.07
N TYR A 189 -26.34 5.10 15.82
CA TYR A 189 -26.32 6.00 14.66
C TYR A 189 -27.46 7.06 14.75
N PRO A 190 -27.14 8.36 14.57
CA PRO A 190 -27.98 9.45 15.08
C PRO A 190 -29.22 9.77 14.25
N THR A 191 -29.38 9.15 13.08
CA THR A 191 -30.45 9.49 12.14
C THR A 191 -31.04 8.23 11.52
N ARG A 192 -32.26 8.30 11.00
CA ARG A 192 -32.85 7.16 10.26
C ARG A 192 -32.00 6.82 9.02
N PRO A 193 -31.39 5.62 8.94
CA PRO A 193 -30.64 5.22 7.76
C PRO A 193 -31.59 5.00 6.58
N GLY A 194 -31.25 5.58 5.43
CA GLY A 194 -32.10 5.55 4.22
C GLY A 194 -31.89 4.33 3.31
N GLN A 195 -30.94 3.45 3.60
CA GLN A 195 -30.67 2.21 2.86
C GLN A 195 -30.80 1.00 3.78
N GLU A 196 -30.79 -0.21 3.22
CA GLU A 196 -30.83 -1.45 4.00
C GLU A 196 -29.44 -1.83 4.51
N PHE A 197 -28.41 -1.70 3.66
CA PHE A 197 -27.04 -2.08 4.00
C PHE A 197 -26.07 -0.91 3.93
N TYR A 198 -25.03 -1.01 4.75
CA TYR A 198 -23.98 -0.03 4.90
C TYR A 198 -22.64 -0.74 5.00
N MET A 199 -21.64 -0.15 4.38
CA MET A 199 -20.24 -0.51 4.59
C MET A 199 -19.67 0.44 5.64
N VAL A 200 -19.17 -0.11 6.74
CA VAL A 200 -18.80 0.60 7.96
C VAL A 200 -17.32 0.40 8.27
N TYR A 201 -16.59 1.51 8.37
CA TYR A 201 -15.16 1.57 8.62
C TYR A 201 -14.91 1.90 10.09
N GLN A 202 -13.91 1.27 10.68
CA GLN A 202 -13.32 1.71 11.94
C GLN A 202 -12.29 2.78 11.65
N VAL A 203 -12.39 3.92 12.34
CA VAL A 203 -11.58 5.10 12.08
C VAL A 203 -11.06 5.71 13.37
N LYS A 204 -9.83 6.25 13.32
CA LYS A 204 -9.21 7.06 14.37
C LYS A 204 -8.71 8.35 13.75
N GLN A 205 -8.91 9.48 14.41
CA GLN A 205 -8.39 10.75 13.91
C GLN A 205 -6.86 10.70 13.81
N VAL A 206 -6.33 11.29 12.73
CA VAL A 206 -4.88 11.46 12.56
C VAL A 206 -4.33 12.33 13.69
N GLU A 207 -3.16 11.97 14.20
CA GLU A 207 -2.52 12.70 15.28
C GLU A 207 -1.93 14.02 14.78
N GLN A 208 -1.95 15.04 15.63
CA GLN A 208 -1.45 16.36 15.30
C GLN A 208 0.00 16.29 14.79
N GLY A 209 0.27 17.02 13.71
CA GLY A 209 1.59 17.09 13.09
C GLY A 209 1.92 15.91 12.16
N GLN A 210 1.17 14.81 12.11
CA GLN A 210 1.51 13.69 11.20
C GLN A 210 1.47 14.08 9.71
N PHE A 211 0.63 15.06 9.36
CA PHE A 211 0.49 15.62 8.01
C PHE A 211 0.66 17.14 8.00
N ALA A 212 1.51 17.66 8.90
CA ALA A 212 1.73 19.09 9.10
C ALA A 212 0.44 19.90 9.34
N ASP A 213 -0.60 19.24 9.89
CA ASP A 213 -1.94 19.81 10.11
C ASP A 213 -2.55 20.46 8.85
N GLY A 214 -2.22 19.89 7.68
CA GLY A 214 -2.64 20.38 6.38
C GLY A 214 -4.15 20.40 6.17
N LYS A 215 -4.60 21.31 5.29
CA LYS A 215 -5.95 21.33 4.74
C LYS A 215 -5.88 21.12 3.24
N TRP A 216 -6.84 20.38 2.70
CA TRP A 216 -6.88 20.05 1.27
C TRP A 216 -8.16 20.58 0.61
N ASN A 217 -8.01 21.13 -0.58
CA ASN A 217 -9.12 21.65 -1.39
C ASN A 217 -9.73 20.53 -2.24
N ILE A 218 -10.90 20.07 -1.83
CA ILE A 218 -11.58 18.89 -2.36
C ILE A 218 -11.94 19.08 -3.85
N ARG A 219 -12.13 20.33 -4.29
CA ARG A 219 -12.45 20.64 -5.69
C ARG A 219 -11.33 20.27 -6.67
N LYS A 220 -10.09 20.11 -6.17
CA LYS A 220 -8.93 19.72 -6.98
C LYS A 220 -8.80 18.20 -7.13
N PHE A 221 -9.60 17.42 -6.42
CA PHE A 221 -9.49 15.96 -6.46
C PHE A 221 -10.05 15.36 -7.76
N PRO A 222 -9.39 14.32 -8.31
CA PRO A 222 -9.97 13.53 -9.38
C PRO A 222 -11.25 12.85 -8.88
N GLY A 223 -12.33 12.95 -9.65
CA GLY A 223 -13.64 12.39 -9.27
C GLY A 223 -14.51 13.29 -8.39
N TYR A 224 -14.08 14.51 -8.07
CA TYR A 224 -14.92 15.49 -7.39
C TYR A 224 -16.18 15.81 -8.22
N ALA A 225 -17.34 15.75 -7.56
CA ALA A 225 -18.63 16.08 -8.15
C ALA A 225 -19.33 17.20 -7.39
N THR A 226 -20.20 17.95 -8.06
CA THR A 226 -20.96 19.07 -7.47
C THR A 226 -22.40 18.69 -7.16
N GLY A 227 -23.12 19.57 -6.46
CA GLY A 227 -24.53 19.39 -6.16
C GLY A 227 -24.78 18.18 -5.25
N ARG A 228 -25.83 17.39 -5.55
CA ARG A 228 -26.18 16.18 -4.77
C ARG A 228 -25.13 15.08 -4.87
N SER A 229 -24.36 15.06 -5.96
CA SER A 229 -23.31 14.05 -6.17
C SER A 229 -22.07 14.31 -5.32
N SER A 230 -21.90 15.52 -4.77
CA SER A 230 -20.79 15.83 -3.85
C SER A 230 -20.80 15.03 -2.55
N ALA A 231 -21.96 14.44 -2.20
CA ALA A 231 -22.12 13.59 -1.03
C ALA A 231 -21.84 12.09 -1.32
N ARG A 232 -21.53 11.73 -2.56
CA ARG A 232 -21.15 10.35 -2.91
C ARG A 232 -19.68 10.15 -2.56
N PRO A 233 -19.33 9.11 -1.78
CA PRO A 233 -17.96 8.82 -1.47
C PRO A 233 -17.21 8.40 -2.74
N PHE A 234 -15.93 8.74 -2.81
CA PHE A 234 -15.03 8.35 -3.89
C PHE A 234 -13.62 8.19 -3.33
N THR A 235 -12.74 7.56 -4.10
CA THR A 235 -11.37 7.27 -3.67
C THR A 235 -10.35 8.00 -4.51
N ILE A 236 -9.30 8.48 -3.87
CA ILE A 236 -8.12 9.09 -4.49
C ILE A 236 -6.85 8.46 -3.93
N THR A 237 -5.70 8.73 -4.56
CA THR A 237 -4.41 8.35 -3.93
C THR A 237 -4.01 9.40 -2.88
N LEU A 238 -3.16 9.00 -1.94
CA LEU A 238 -2.58 9.94 -0.98
C LEU A 238 -1.78 11.03 -1.71
N SER A 239 -1.10 10.69 -2.81
CA SER A 239 -0.46 11.68 -3.69
C SER A 239 -1.45 12.70 -4.28
N ASP A 240 -2.63 12.28 -4.73
CA ASP A 240 -3.64 13.20 -5.25
C ASP A 240 -4.17 14.12 -4.16
N MET A 241 -4.35 13.59 -2.94
CA MET A 241 -4.74 14.37 -1.78
C MET A 241 -3.72 15.48 -1.53
N MET A 242 -2.44 15.11 -1.39
CA MET A 242 -1.40 16.05 -1.02
C MET A 242 -1.15 17.15 -2.06
N LYS A 243 -1.33 16.88 -3.36
CA LYS A 243 -1.29 17.93 -4.40
C LYS A 243 -2.35 19.03 -4.23
N ALA A 244 -3.43 18.72 -3.53
CA ALA A 244 -4.51 19.67 -3.30
C ALA A 244 -4.33 20.48 -2.01
N LEU A 245 -3.15 20.41 -1.37
CA LEU A 245 -2.87 21.16 -0.16
C LEU A 245 -3.16 22.66 -0.38
N VAL A 246 -3.85 23.25 0.59
CA VAL A 246 -4.10 24.69 0.65
C VAL A 246 -2.85 25.34 1.21
N ALA A 247 -2.33 26.36 0.53
CA ALA A 247 -1.19 27.12 1.03
C ALA A 247 -1.53 27.68 2.41
N ILE A 248 -0.60 27.54 3.36
CA ILE A 248 -0.71 28.20 4.65
C ILE A 248 -0.25 29.63 4.42
N ASP A 249 -1.18 30.59 4.54
CA ASP A 249 -0.88 32.03 4.55
C ASP A 249 -0.12 32.42 5.83
#